data_AF-A0A9W6SK41-F1
#
_entry.id   AF-A0A9W6SK41-F1
#
_cell.length_a   1.000
_cell.length_b   1.000
_cell.length_c   1.000
_cell.angle_alpha   90.00
_cell.angle_beta   90.00
_cell.angle_gamma   90.00
#
_symmetry.space_group_name_H-M   'P 1'
#
loop_
_entity.id
_entity.type
_entity.pdbx_description
1 polymer ?
#
loop_
_entity_poly.entity_id
_entity_poly.type
_entity_poly.pdbx_seq_one_letter_code
_entity_poly.pdbx_strand_id
1 'polypeptide(L)'
;MRELAIEDLRLLIGQRIGLEFVIPVALERLRDDPLSAGDLYPGDLLTAVLRVLATFWKAQPALACQLREILADVTDRPTEIADAIEAFSTGR
;
A
#
# COMPACT_ATOMS: atom_id res chain seq x y z
N MET A 1 -16.72 -13.52 -9.88
CA MET A 1 -15.51 -12.66 -9.93
C MET A 1 -14.51 -13.28 -9.00
N ARG A 2 -13.29 -13.55 -9.47
CA ARG A 2 -12.21 -14.03 -8.60
C ARG A 2 -11.72 -12.80 -7.83
N GLU A 3 -11.94 -12.77 -6.52
CA GLU A 3 -11.36 -11.74 -5.68
C GLU A 3 -9.83 -11.88 -5.78
N LEU A 4 -9.14 -10.77 -6.06
CA LEU A 4 -7.68 -10.78 -6.08
C LEU A 4 -7.19 -11.08 -4.67
N ALA A 5 -6.30 -12.06 -4.55
CA ALA A 5 -5.62 -12.31 -3.28
C ALA A 5 -4.70 -11.12 -2.96
N ILE A 6 -4.32 -11.00 -1.69
CA ILE A 6 -3.37 -9.98 -1.22
C ILE A 6 -2.05 -10.07 -2.01
N GLU A 7 -1.59 -11.30 -2.25
CA GLU A 7 -0.41 -11.58 -3.06
C GLU A 7 -0.54 -11.13 -4.52
N ASP A 8 -1.70 -11.34 -5.16
CA ASP A 8 -1.94 -10.88 -6.53
C ASP A 8 -1.85 -9.34 -6.61
N LEU A 9 -2.48 -8.63 -5.65
CA LEU A 9 -2.43 -7.17 -5.56
C LEU A 9 -0.98 -6.68 -5.39
N ARG A 10 -0.24 -7.30 -4.46
CA ARG A 10 1.16 -6.96 -4.18
C ARG A 10 2.04 -7.13 -5.42
N LEU A 11 1.87 -8.23 -6.16
CA LEU A 11 2.61 -8.50 -7.39
C LEU A 11 2.29 -7.50 -8.49
N LEU A 12 1.00 -7.18 -8.71
CA LEU A 12 0.57 -6.21 -9.71
C LEU A 12 1.09 -4.80 -9.41
N ILE A 13 1.04 -4.38 -8.14
CA ILE A 13 1.58 -3.10 -7.68
C ILE A 13 3.10 -3.05 -7.86
N GLY A 14 3.81 -4.10 -7.45
CA GLY A 14 5.27 -4.20 -7.60
C GLY A 14 5.73 -4.12 -9.06
N GLN A 15 4.94 -4.67 -9.99
CA GLN A 15 5.18 -4.60 -11.43
C GLN A 15 4.62 -3.31 -12.08
N ARG A 16 3.94 -2.45 -11.30
CA ARG A 16 3.28 -1.21 -11.76
C ARG A 16 2.21 -1.44 -12.84
N ILE A 17 1.49 -2.55 -12.75
CA ILE A 17 0.43 -2.92 -13.70
C ILE A 17 -0.91 -2.40 -13.19
N GLY A 18 -1.59 -1.59 -14.02
CA GLY A 18 -2.97 -1.16 -13.75
C GLY A 18 -3.15 -0.42 -12.42
N LEU A 19 -2.14 0.36 -11.99
CA LEU A 19 -2.13 1.01 -10.66
C LEU A 19 -3.39 1.81 -10.35
N GLU A 20 -4.00 2.46 -11.35
CA GLU A 20 -5.25 3.21 -11.19
C GLU A 20 -6.43 2.35 -10.73
N PHE A 21 -6.42 1.04 -11.02
CA PHE A 21 -7.44 0.08 -10.63
C PHE A 21 -7.03 -0.73 -9.41
N VAL A 22 -5.74 -1.11 -9.34
CA VAL A 22 -5.23 -2.01 -8.30
C VAL A 22 -5.03 -1.28 -6.96
N ILE A 23 -4.61 -0.01 -6.98
CA ILE A 23 -4.39 0.75 -5.74
C ILE A 23 -5.68 0.97 -4.94
N PRO A 24 -6.81 1.40 -5.53
CA PRO A 24 -8.06 1.50 -4.79
C PRO A 24 -8.44 0.20 -4.07
N VAL A 25 -8.34 -0.94 -4.76
CA VAL A 25 -8.66 -2.26 -4.18
C VAL A 25 -7.68 -2.63 -3.06
N ALA A 26 -6.39 -2.33 -3.21
CA ALA A 26 -5.41 -2.55 -2.17
C ALA A 26 -5.68 -1.68 -0.93
N LEU A 27 -6.09 -0.42 -1.10
CA LEU A 27 -6.45 0.46 0.02
C LEU A 27 -7.70 -0.02 0.76
N GLU A 28 -8.69 -0.59 0.07
CA GLU A 28 -9.84 -1.22 0.72
C GLU A 28 -9.39 -2.34 1.66
N ARG A 29 -8.51 -3.23 1.19
CA ARG A 29 -7.98 -4.34 2.02
C ARG A 29 -7.13 -3.86 3.18
N LEU A 30 -6.29 -2.85 2.95
CA LEU A 30 -5.44 -2.27 3.98
C LEU A 30 -6.24 -1.47 5.03
N ARG A 31 -7.46 -1.00 4.70
CA ARG A 31 -8.34 -0.37 5.67
C ARG A 31 -8.91 -1.39 6.66
N ASP A 32 -9.25 -2.59 6.20
CA ASP A 32 -9.74 -3.66 7.07
C ASP A 32 -8.61 -4.21 7.97
N ASP A 33 -7.43 -4.41 7.40
CA ASP A 33 -6.24 -4.87 8.14
C ASP A 33 -4.93 -4.33 7.51
N PRO A 34 -4.35 -3.25 8.07
CA PRO A 34 -3.15 -2.61 7.52
C PRO A 34 -1.90 -3.48 7.55
N LEU A 35 -1.85 -4.45 8.47
CA LEU A 35 -0.75 -5.39 8.65
C LEU A 35 -1.04 -6.75 8.03
N SER A 36 -2.09 -6.84 7.22
CA SER A 36 -2.41 -8.03 6.45
C SER A 36 -1.17 -8.57 5.76
N ALA A 37 -0.83 -9.80 6.11
CA ALA A 37 0.27 -10.51 5.50
C ALA A 37 -0.20 -11.08 4.15
N GLY A 38 0.53 -10.75 3.08
CA GLY A 38 0.62 -11.61 1.91
C GLY A 38 1.49 -12.84 2.22
N ASP A 39 2.23 -13.31 1.23
CA ASP A 39 3.06 -14.51 1.39
C ASP A 39 4.48 -14.22 1.92
N LEU A 40 4.87 -12.93 2.06
CA LEU A 40 6.24 -12.55 2.44
C LEU A 40 6.38 -12.25 3.93
N TYR A 41 5.71 -11.21 4.41
CA TYR A 41 5.73 -10.77 5.81
C TYR A 41 4.50 -9.87 6.09
N PRO A 42 4.10 -9.68 7.37
CA PRO A 42 2.99 -8.79 7.71
C PRO A 42 3.17 -7.37 7.17
N GLY A 43 2.19 -6.87 6.41
CA GLY A 43 2.23 -5.55 5.79
C GLY A 43 3.09 -5.43 4.52
N ASP A 44 3.45 -6.55 3.88
CA ASP A 44 4.13 -6.55 2.58
C ASP A 44 3.30 -5.87 1.46
N LEU A 45 1.96 -5.99 1.49
CA LEU A 45 1.06 -5.24 0.60
C LEU A 45 1.19 -3.73 0.85
N LEU A 46 1.19 -3.30 2.12
CA LEU A 46 1.36 -1.89 2.48
C LEU A 46 2.70 -1.37 1.99
N THR A 47 3.78 -2.13 2.17
CA THR A 47 5.10 -1.80 1.64
C THR A 47 5.11 -1.67 0.11
N ALA A 48 4.40 -2.55 -0.60
CA ALA A 48 4.29 -2.45 -2.06
C ALA A 48 3.55 -1.18 -2.49
N VAL A 49 2.48 -0.81 -1.79
CA VAL A 49 1.73 0.45 -2.02
C VAL A 49 2.60 1.67 -1.76
N LEU A 50 3.33 1.71 -0.64
CA LEU A 50 4.21 2.82 -0.27
C LEU A 50 5.35 3.05 -1.27
N ARG A 51 5.80 2.00 -1.97
CA ARG A 51 6.87 2.06 -2.98
C ARG A 51 6.39 2.53 -4.36
N VAL A 52 5.10 2.81 -4.54
CA VAL A 52 4.59 3.40 -5.78
C VAL A 52 5.17 4.81 -5.95
N LEU A 53 5.52 5.14 -7.19
CA LEU A 53 6.16 6.40 -7.55
C LEU A 53 5.37 7.62 -7.03
N ALA A 54 6.08 8.59 -6.47
CA ALA A 54 5.48 9.83 -5.96
C ALA A 54 4.63 10.58 -7.01
N THR A 55 4.94 10.43 -8.30
CA THR A 55 4.14 11.00 -9.41
C THR A 55 2.72 10.47 -9.46
N PHE A 56 2.50 9.19 -9.14
CA PHE A 56 1.16 8.61 -9.07
C PHE A 56 0.35 9.24 -7.94
N TRP A 57 0.93 9.35 -6.75
CA TRP A 57 0.27 9.94 -5.58
C TRP A 57 -0.03 11.43 -5.76
N LYS A 58 0.85 12.16 -6.46
CA LYS A 58 0.59 13.56 -6.87
C LYS A 58 -0.58 13.66 -7.85
N ALA A 59 -0.74 12.69 -8.74
CA ALA A 59 -1.86 12.64 -9.68
C ALA A 59 -3.18 12.17 -9.03
N GLN A 60 -3.10 11.44 -7.91
CA GLN A 60 -4.24 10.85 -7.20
C GLN A 60 -4.29 11.31 -5.73
N PRO A 61 -4.53 12.60 -5.45
CA PRO A 61 -4.46 13.15 -4.09
C PRO A 61 -5.51 12.54 -3.14
N ALA A 62 -6.67 12.13 -3.65
CA ALA A 62 -7.71 11.47 -2.86
C ALA A 62 -7.25 10.09 -2.33
N LEU A 63 -6.62 9.28 -3.19
CA LEU A 63 -6.06 7.99 -2.77
C LEU A 63 -4.89 8.17 -1.81
N ALA A 64 -4.07 9.20 -2.02
CA ALA A 64 -3.00 9.55 -1.09
C ALA A 64 -3.53 9.98 0.29
N CYS A 65 -4.72 10.61 0.34
CA CYS A 65 -5.38 10.93 1.61
C CYS A 65 -5.81 9.66 2.34
N GLN A 66 -6.47 8.74 1.64
CA GLN A 66 -6.90 7.46 2.22
C GLN A 66 -5.72 6.63 2.75
N LEU A 67 -4.60 6.58 2.01
CA LEU A 67 -3.41 5.90 2.49
C LEU A 67 -2.89 6.51 3.80
N ARG A 68 -2.89 7.84 3.93
CA ARG A 68 -2.44 8.50 5.17
C ARG A 68 -3.35 8.20 6.37
N GLU A 69 -4.66 8.09 6.15
CA GLU A 69 -5.60 7.68 7.19
C GLU A 69 -5.28 6.27 7.69
N ILE A 70 -5.08 5.32 6.76
CA ILE A 70 -4.69 3.95 7.10
C ILE A 70 -3.38 3.93 7.89
N LEU A 71 -2.37 4.70 7.47
CA LEU A 71 -1.09 4.80 8.17
C LEU A 71 -1.19 5.40 9.58
N ALA A 72 -2.15 6.30 9.80
CA ALA A 72 -2.38 6.91 11.11
C ALA A 72 -2.92 5.88 12.13
N ASP A 73 -3.71 4.91 11.68
CA ASP A 73 -4.27 3.86 12.52
C ASP A 73 -3.26 2.75 12.86
N VAL A 74 -2.19 2.60 12.07
CA VAL A 74 -1.13 1.61 12.37
C VAL A 74 -0.27 2.09 13.54
N THR A 75 -0.56 1.57 14.73
CA THR A 75 0.06 1.96 16.00
C THR A 75 1.30 1.11 16.34
N ASP A 76 1.27 -0.18 16.00
CA ASP A 76 2.39 -1.12 16.19
C ASP A 76 2.98 -1.47 14.82
N ARG A 77 4.16 -0.93 14.52
CA ARG A 77 4.76 -1.01 13.18
C ARG A 77 6.04 -1.85 13.25
N PRO A 78 6.12 -2.97 12.52
CA PRO A 78 7.40 -3.66 12.33
C PRO A 78 8.39 -2.75 11.58
N THR A 79 9.68 -2.92 11.88
CA THR A 79 10.76 -2.05 11.40
C THR A 79 10.79 -1.93 9.87
N GLU A 80 10.47 -3.03 9.17
CA GLU A 80 10.43 -3.12 7.71
C GLU A 80 9.43 -2.16 7.07
N ILE A 81 8.30 -1.89 7.73
CA ILE A 81 7.28 -0.95 7.24
C ILE A 81 7.65 0.48 7.62
N ALA A 82 8.29 0.69 8.77
CA ALA A 82 8.70 2.01 9.24
C ALA A 82 9.60 2.72 8.22
N ASP A 83 10.59 2.03 7.66
CA ASP A 83 11.46 2.56 6.61
C ASP A 83 10.69 2.98 5.35
N ALA A 84 9.70 2.17 4.95
CA ALA A 84 8.87 2.46 3.78
C ALA A 84 7.95 3.68 3.99
N ILE A 85 7.42 3.85 5.20
CA ILE A 85 6.59 5.00 5.57
C ILE A 85 7.42 6.28 5.58
N GLU A 86 8.65 6.23 6.12
CA GLU A 86 9.55 7.38 6.14
C GLU A 86 9.93 7.81 4.72
N ALA A 87 10.25 6.84 3.84
CA ALA A 87 10.53 7.10 2.44
C ALA A 87 9.35 7.78 1.73
N PHE A 88 8.14 7.26 1.93
CA PHE A 88 6.90 7.85 1.38
C PHE A 88 6.67 9.27 1.90
N SER A 89 6.88 9.50 3.19
CA SER A 89 6.72 10.81 3.83
C SER A 89 7.73 11.84 3.32
N THR A 90 8.93 11.39 2.96
CA THR A 90 10.02 12.24 2.44
C THR A 90 9.87 12.51 0.93
N GLY A 91 8.90 11.88 0.26
CA GLY A 91 8.64 12.07 -1.17
C GLY A 91 9.74 11.53 -2.08
N ARG A 92 10.50 10.54 -1.59
CA ARG A 92 11.61 9.92 -2.32
C ARG A 92 11.15 8.69 -3.10
#